data_AF-A0A1C6VUJ7-F1
#
_entry.id   AF-A0A1C6VUJ7-F1
#
_cell.length_a   1.000
_cell.length_b   1.000
_cell.length_c   1.000
_cell.angle_alpha   90.00
_cell.angle_beta   90.00
_cell.angle_gamma   90.00
#
_symmetry.space_group_name_H-M   'P 1'
#
loop_
_entity.id
_entity.type
_entity.pdbx_description
1 polymer ?
#
loop_
_entity_poly.entity_id
_entity_poly.type
_entity_poly.pdbx_seq_one_letter_code
_entity_poly.pdbx_strand_id
1 'polypeptide(L)'
;MDIYEDARTVSRADLAAWLRQLAGQLETTGHLFYGAAGTIAVADQVRCELEVEQEGTDEFSVEIEFSWVSPRTAEAVEPSAGTGAARETETKTEAPDPAESSTAE
;
A
#
# COMPACT_ATOMS: atom_id res chain seq x y z
N MET A 1 22.28 2.42 2.79
CA MET A 1 22.25 3.76 3.41
C MET A 1 20.85 3.93 3.93
N ASP A 2 20.73 4.18 5.23
CA ASP A 2 19.45 4.32 5.90
C ASP A 2 18.88 5.71 5.66
N ILE A 3 17.57 5.77 5.39
CA ILE A 3 16.87 7.04 5.16
C ILE A 3 16.46 7.72 6.48
N TYR A 4 16.48 6.97 7.59
CA TYR A 4 16.13 7.42 8.94
C TYR A 4 16.58 6.38 9.99
N GLU A 5 17.03 6.83 11.17
CA GLU A 5 17.34 5.99 12.34
C GLU A 5 16.88 6.71 13.63
N ASP A 6 16.24 5.99 14.54
CA ASP A 6 15.85 6.47 15.88
C ASP A 6 16.11 5.38 16.93
N ALA A 7 17.21 5.50 17.67
CA ALA A 7 17.63 4.54 18.69
C ALA A 7 17.48 5.14 20.09
N ARG A 8 16.65 4.51 20.95
CA ARG A 8 16.33 4.98 22.30
C ARG A 8 16.04 3.81 23.24
N THR A 9 16.36 3.98 24.53
CA THR A 9 15.83 3.13 25.59
C THR A 9 14.51 3.70 26.08
N VAL A 10 13.45 2.89 26.03
CA VAL A 10 12.08 3.30 26.42
C VAL A 10 11.49 2.32 27.41
N SER A 11 10.44 2.73 28.13
CA SER A 11 9.71 1.79 28.99
C SER A 11 8.89 0.80 28.14
N ARG A 12 8.50 -0.34 28.74
CA ARG A 12 7.57 -1.29 28.10
C ARG A 12 6.23 -0.65 27.72
N ALA A 13 5.75 0.32 28.50
CA ALA A 13 4.51 1.03 28.22
C ALA A 13 4.65 1.93 26.98
N ASP A 14 5.78 2.64 26.87
CA ASP A 14 6.08 3.50 25.72
C ASP A 14 6.28 2.68 24.45
N LEU A 15 7.00 1.55 24.53
CA LEU A 15 7.12 0.61 23.41
C LEU A 15 5.75 0.14 22.92
N ALA A 16 4.87 -0.27 23.84
CA ALA A 16 3.52 -0.70 23.48
C ALA A 16 2.68 0.44 22.89
N ALA A 17 2.85 1.68 23.36
CA ALA A 17 2.18 2.85 22.78
C ALA A 17 2.69 3.11 21.36
N TRP A 18 4.00 3.01 21.14
CA TRP A 18 4.63 3.20 19.83
C TRP A 18 4.17 2.14 18.81
N LEU A 19 4.15 0.86 19.19
CA LEU A 19 3.63 -0.22 18.32
C LEU A 19 2.17 -0.01 17.92
N ARG A 20 1.32 0.44 18.85
CA ARG A 20 -0.08 0.79 18.54
C ARG A 20 -0.19 1.98 17.61
N GLN A 21 0.68 2.98 17.76
CA GLN A 21 0.74 4.11 16.85
C GLN A 21 1.11 3.66 15.44
N LEU A 22 2.13 2.81 15.28
CA LEU A 22 2.52 2.25 13.98
C LEU A 22 1.36 1.47 13.35
N ALA A 23 0.70 0.60 14.13
CA ALA A 23 -0.48 -0.12 13.65
C ALA A 23 -1.59 0.83 13.18
N GLY A 24 -1.90 1.87 13.97
CA GLY A 24 -2.91 2.86 13.60
C GLY A 24 -2.55 3.64 12.34
N GLN A 25 -1.28 3.97 12.11
CA GLN A 25 -0.84 4.63 10.88
C GLN A 25 -1.06 3.74 9.65
N LEU A 26 -0.71 2.46 9.74
CA LEU A 26 -0.92 1.47 8.68
C LEU A 26 -2.41 1.28 8.38
N GLU A 27 -3.25 1.11 9.40
CA GLU A 27 -4.69 0.90 9.23
C GLU A 27 -5.42 2.10 8.63
N THR A 28 -5.07 3.31 9.06
CA THR A 28 -5.82 4.52 8.69
C THR A 28 -5.35 5.16 7.39
N THR A 29 -4.03 5.13 7.14
CA THR A 29 -3.45 5.87 6.01
C THR A 29 -2.67 5.00 5.04
N GLY A 30 -2.27 3.79 5.42
CA GLY A 30 -1.31 2.99 4.66
C GLY A 30 0.09 3.62 4.57
N HIS A 31 0.40 4.60 5.42
CA HIS A 31 1.68 5.29 5.43
C HIS A 31 2.38 5.14 6.78
N LEU A 32 3.71 5.12 6.79
CA LEU A 32 4.52 5.21 7.99
C LEU A 32 5.20 6.58 8.07
N PHE A 33 5.03 7.26 9.19
CA PHE A 33 5.62 8.57 9.45
C PHE A 33 6.83 8.44 10.38
N TYR A 34 8.01 8.83 9.91
CA TYR A 34 9.26 8.80 10.68
C TYR A 34 9.66 10.21 11.11
N GLY A 35 8.80 10.81 11.94
CA GLY A 35 8.97 12.16 12.47
C GLY A 35 8.85 13.25 11.39
N ALA A 36 9.53 14.37 11.58
CA ALA A 36 9.54 15.48 10.62
C ALA A 36 10.36 15.16 9.35
N ALA A 37 11.09 14.05 9.32
CA ALA A 37 11.96 13.66 8.21
C ALA A 37 11.16 13.14 7.01
N GLY A 38 9.95 12.61 7.20
CA GLY A 38 9.07 12.27 6.10
C GLY A 38 8.08 11.15 6.39
N THR A 39 7.55 10.61 5.29
CA THR A 39 6.61 9.50 5.28
C THR A 39 6.91 8.57 4.10
N ILE A 40 6.56 7.29 4.24
CA ILE A 40 6.60 6.29 3.16
C ILE A 40 5.25 5.60 3.05
N ALA A 41 4.81 5.34 1.82
CA ALA A 41 3.63 4.50 1.56
C ALA A 41 4.01 3.01 1.68
N VAL A 42 3.20 2.26 2.42
CA VAL A 42 3.31 0.81 2.58
C VAL A 42 2.37 0.14 1.59
N ALA A 43 2.82 -0.94 0.95
CA ALA A 43 1.99 -1.69 0.02
C ALA A 43 0.86 -2.45 0.75
N ASP A 44 -0.24 -2.74 0.04
CA ASP A 44 -1.36 -3.54 0.58
C ASP A 44 -0.92 -4.95 1.03
N GLN A 45 0.14 -5.48 0.43
CA GLN A 45 0.78 -6.73 0.81
C GLN A 45 2.27 -6.51 1.04
N VAL A 46 2.77 -6.99 2.17
CA VAL A 46 4.18 -6.95 2.56
C VAL A 46 4.66 -8.35 2.93
N ARG A 47 5.96 -8.62 2.77
CA ARG A 47 6.59 -9.74 3.47
C ARG A 47 6.84 -9.28 4.90
N CYS A 48 6.43 -10.09 5.89
CA CYS A 48 6.55 -9.75 7.30
C CYS A 48 7.23 -10.90 8.04
N GLU A 49 8.18 -10.56 8.91
CA GLU A 49 8.93 -11.48 9.77
C GLU A 49 8.92 -10.97 11.21
N LEU A 50 8.81 -11.91 12.14
CA LEU A 50 9.00 -11.70 13.57
C LEU A 50 10.15 -12.60 14.02
N GLU A 51 11.22 -11.98 14.48
CA GLU A 51 12.38 -12.68 15.00
C GLU A 51 12.52 -12.41 16.49
N VAL A 52 12.84 -13.46 17.25
CA VAL A 52 13.06 -13.39 18.70
C VAL A 52 14.33 -14.17 18.98
N GLU A 53 15.35 -13.46 19.46
CA GLU A 53 16.67 -14.02 19.71
C GLU A 53 17.08 -13.80 21.15
N GLN A 54 17.89 -14.72 21.67
CA GLN A 54 18.55 -14.58 22.95
C GLN A 54 20.06 -14.56 22.72
N GLU A 55 20.70 -13.46 23.08
CA GLU A 55 22.16 -13.34 23.08
C GLU A 55 22.70 -13.63 24.49
N GLY A 56 23.51 -14.67 24.60
CA GLY A 56 24.00 -15.14 25.90
C GLY A 56 22.86 -15.62 26.82
N THR A 57 22.95 -15.32 28.12
CA THR A 57 21.93 -15.73 29.11
C THR A 57 20.92 -14.65 29.44
N ASP A 58 21.25 -13.38 29.19
CA ASP A 58 20.56 -12.24 29.83
C ASP A 58 20.06 -11.17 28.84
N GLU A 59 20.30 -11.33 27.54
CA GLU A 59 19.89 -10.39 26.51
C GLU A 59 18.89 -11.01 25.54
N PHE A 60 17.80 -10.30 25.27
CA PHE A 60 16.79 -10.70 24.30
C PHE A 60 16.63 -9.58 23.27
N SER A 61 16.68 -9.94 22.00
CA SER A 61 16.28 -9.07 20.88
C SER A 61 14.96 -9.55 20.31
N VAL A 62 14.08 -8.60 19.97
CA VAL A 62 12.83 -8.86 19.27
C VAL A 62 12.73 -7.89 18.10
N GLU A 63 12.62 -8.44 16.90
CA GLU A 63 12.59 -7.67 15.67
C GLU A 63 11.30 -7.95 14.91
N ILE A 64 10.68 -6.87 14.42
CA ILE A 64 9.53 -6.93 13.52
C ILE A 64 9.97 -6.26 12.23
N GLU A 65 10.26 -7.06 11.22
CA GLU A 65 10.66 -6.57 9.90
C GLU A 65 9.52 -6.76 8.90
N PHE A 66 9.28 -5.75 8.08
CA PHE A 66 8.42 -5.87 6.91
C PHE A 66 9.02 -5.15 5.71
N SER A 67 8.97 -5.82 4.55
CA SER A 67 9.60 -5.35 3.33
C SER A 67 8.66 -5.49 2.13
N TRP A 68 8.80 -4.54 1.21
CA TRP A 68 8.06 -4.48 -0.05
C TRP A 68 8.87 -3.73 -1.10
N VAL A 69 8.52 -3.93 -2.37
CA VAL A 69 9.10 -3.18 -3.47
C VAL A 69 8.25 -1.94 -3.72
N SER A 70 8.89 -0.76 -3.79
CA SER A 70 8.16 0.47 -4.14
C SER A 70 7.60 0.37 -5.57
N PRO A 71 6.29 0.62 -5.78
CA PRO A 71 5.66 0.48 -7.10
C PRO A 71 6.25 1.42 -8.15
N ARG A 72 6.99 2.46 -7.75
CA ARG A 72 7.68 3.40 -8.65
C ARG A 72 8.72 2.74 -9.58
N THR A 73 9.08 1.47 -9.34
CA THR A 73 10.05 0.72 -10.16
C THR A 73 9.40 -0.29 -11.10
N ALA A 74 8.09 -0.54 -10.98
CA ALA A 74 7.39 -1.53 -11.81
C ALA A 74 6.93 -0.97 -13.18
N GLU A 75 6.99 0.35 -13.39
CA GLU A 75 6.64 1.00 -14.65
C GLU A 75 7.87 1.22 -15.55
N ALA A 76 8.36 0.13 -16.12
CA ALA A 76 9.10 0.13 -17.38
C ALA A 76 8.96 -1.22 -18.09
N VAL A 77 7.72 -1.73 -18.19
CA VAL A 77 7.38 -2.72 -19.22
C VAL A 77 6.60 -1.96 -20.29
N GLU A 78 7.32 -1.52 -21.31
CA GLU A 78 6.77 -0.92 -22.53
C GLU A 78 5.68 -1.83 -23.12
N PRO A 79 4.50 -1.31 -23.51
CA PRO A 79 3.56 -2.09 -24.29
C PRO A 79 4.16 -2.31 -25.69
N SER A 80 4.62 -3.53 -25.95
CA SER A 80 5.02 -3.95 -27.30
C SER A 80 3.82 -3.86 -28.24
N ALA A 81 3.82 -2.81 -29.06
CA ALA A 81 2.89 -2.62 -30.16
C ALA A 81 2.96 -3.82 -31.12
N GLY A 82 1.86 -4.56 -31.21
CA GLY A 82 1.57 -5.50 -32.30
C GLY A 82 0.36 -5.00 -33.07
N THR A 83 0.58 -4.28 -34.17
CA THR A 83 -0.45 -3.86 -35.11
C THR A 83 -0.60 -4.86 -36.26
N GLY A 84 -1.84 -5.23 -36.57
CA GLY A 84 -2.30 -5.77 -37.86
C GLY A 84 -3.13 -7.05 -37.69
N ALA A 85 -4.36 -7.20 -38.19
CA ALA A 85 -5.18 -6.37 -39.05
C ALA A 85 -6.66 -6.79 -38.93
N ALA A 86 -7.54 -5.80 -39.04
CA ALA A 86 -8.90 -5.80 -39.61
C ALA A 86 -9.81 -7.03 -39.50
N ARG A 87 -11.01 -6.83 -38.90
CA ARG A 87 -12.27 -6.92 -39.67
C ARG A 87 -13.47 -6.20 -39.00
N GLU A 88 -13.99 -5.21 -39.72
CA GLU A 88 -15.40 -4.80 -39.93
C GLU A 88 -16.39 -4.93 -38.76
N THR A 89 -16.76 -3.83 -38.10
CA THR A 89 -17.97 -2.99 -38.34
C THR A 89 -19.30 -3.75 -38.33
N GLU A 90 -20.07 -3.58 -37.25
CA GLU A 90 -21.52 -3.34 -37.33
C GLU A 90 -21.98 -2.54 -36.10
N THR A 91 -22.06 -1.22 -36.28
CA THR A 91 -22.70 -0.29 -35.36
C THR A 91 -24.19 -0.27 -35.70
N LYS A 92 -25.04 -0.91 -34.90
CA LYS A 92 -26.48 -0.68 -34.96
C LYS A 92 -26.83 0.54 -34.12
N THR A 93 -26.79 1.70 -34.76
CA THR A 93 -27.49 2.91 -34.31
C THR A 93 -28.97 2.73 -34.61
N GLU A 94 -29.83 2.70 -33.60
CA GLU A 94 -31.24 3.03 -33.77
C GLU A 94 -31.82 3.63 -32.48
N ALA A 95 -31.90 4.95 -32.48
CA ALA A 95 -32.92 5.78 -31.84
C ALA A 95 -33.00 7.05 -32.71
N PRO A 96 -34.13 7.77 -32.83
CA PRO A 96 -35.28 7.85 -31.92
C PRO A 96 -36.62 7.64 -32.67
N ASP A 97 -37.80 7.71 -32.07
CA ASP A 97 -38.63 8.93 -31.91
C ASP A 97 -39.97 8.58 -31.20
N PRO A 98 -40.89 9.53 -30.89
CA PRO A 98 -41.26 9.86 -29.51
C PRO A 98 -42.79 9.73 -29.21
N ALA A 99 -43.18 10.22 -28.03
CA ALA A 99 -44.54 10.59 -27.61
C ALA A 99 -45.43 9.40 -27.15
N GLU A 100 -46.27 9.46 -26.11
CA GLU A 100 -46.95 10.54 -25.42
C GLU A 100 -47.19 10.22 -23.92
N SER A 101 -47.24 11.30 -23.12
CA SER A 101 -48.20 11.61 -22.04
C SER A 101 -49.04 10.50 -21.38
N SER A 102 -49.07 10.46 -20.03
CA SER A 102 -50.27 10.73 -19.20
C SER A 102 -50.21 10.12 -17.78
N THR A 103 -50.32 10.99 -16.75
CA THR A 103 -51.06 10.86 -15.44
C THR A 103 -50.78 9.69 -14.47
N ALA A 104 -50.35 9.97 -13.23
CA ALA A 104 -51.15 9.99 -11.97
C ALA A 104 -51.68 8.59 -11.58
N GLU A 105 -51.42 8.04 -10.40
CA GLU A 105 -51.68 8.50 -9.03
C GLU A 105 -50.84 7.69 -8.02
#